data_AF-A0A0F2NT77-F1
#
_entry.id   AF-A0A0F2NT77-F1
#
_cell.length_a   1.000
_cell.length_b   1.000
_cell.length_c   1.000
_cell.angle_alpha   90.00
_cell.angle_beta   90.00
_cell.angle_gamma   90.00
#
_symmetry.space_group_name_H-M   'P 1'
#
loop_
_entity.id
_entity.type
_entity.pdbx_description
1 polymer ?
#
loop_
_entity_poly.entity_id
_entity_poly.type
_entity_poly.pdbx_seq_one_letter_code
_entity_poly.pdbx_strand_id
1 'polypeptide(L)'
;MDQDNQDNKLNIELNEDIADGIYSNLAIISHSNSEFVIDFIKVMPGVPKAKVKSRILMTPEHAKRLLHALQDNIDKFESKMGKIKDPGPTGGIPMNFGGPTAEA
;
A
#
# COMPACT_ATOMS: atom_id res chain seq x y z
N MET A 1 12.56 -43.19 -0.88
CA MET A 1 13.55 -42.22 -0.35
C MET A 1 13.14 -40.89 -0.94
N ASP A 2 12.18 -40.24 -0.29
CA ASP A 2 11.63 -38.95 -0.75
C ASP A 2 12.44 -37.84 -0.06
N GLN A 3 13.09 -37.04 -0.91
CA GLN A 3 14.04 -36.01 -0.54
C GLN A 3 13.37 -34.88 0.23
N ASP A 4 14.04 -34.51 1.33
CA ASP A 4 13.74 -33.36 2.17
C ASP A 4 13.56 -32.08 1.34
N ASN A 5 12.32 -31.60 1.26
CA ASN A 5 12.02 -30.25 0.83
C ASN A 5 12.33 -29.34 2.03
N GLN A 6 13.62 -29.01 2.20
CA GLN A 6 14.05 -28.08 3.23
C GLN A 6 13.41 -26.71 2.92
N ASP A 7 12.37 -26.42 3.70
CA ASP A 7 11.74 -25.11 3.82
C ASP A 7 12.81 -24.04 3.98
N ASN A 8 13.18 -23.39 2.87
CA ASN A 8 14.06 -22.25 2.86
C ASN A 8 13.25 -21.07 3.39
N LYS A 9 13.00 -21.06 4.71
CA LYS A 9 12.33 -19.97 5.42
C LYS A 9 13.24 -18.77 5.31
N LEU A 10 12.89 -17.87 4.39
CA LEU A 10 13.52 -16.57 4.31
C LEU A 10 13.37 -15.88 5.67
N ASN A 11 14.49 -15.70 6.38
CA ASN A 11 14.49 -14.94 7.61
C ASN A 11 14.37 -13.46 7.23
N ILE A 12 13.20 -12.88 7.49
CA ILE A 12 12.95 -11.46 7.25
C ILE A 12 13.36 -10.72 8.52
N GLU A 13 14.46 -9.97 8.45
CA GLU A 13 14.89 -9.11 9.54
C GLU A 13 14.04 -7.83 9.56
N LEU A 14 13.54 -7.46 10.74
CA LEU A 14 12.79 -6.24 10.98
C LEU A 14 13.59 -5.37 11.95
N ASN A 15 14.19 -4.31 11.43
CA ASN A 15 14.93 -3.35 12.25
C ASN A 15 13.97 -2.58 13.15
N GLU A 16 14.44 -2.20 14.35
CA GLU A 16 13.64 -1.47 15.36
C GLU A 16 13.02 -0.18 14.77
N ASP A 17 13.80 0.59 14.00
CA ASP A 17 13.33 1.83 13.36
C ASP A 17 12.14 1.61 12.38
N ILE A 18 12.06 0.42 11.76
CA ILE A 18 10.98 0.07 10.83
C ILE A 18 9.80 -0.57 11.58
N ALA A 19 10.07 -1.22 12.72
CA ALA A 19 9.06 -1.89 13.53
C ALA A 19 7.98 -0.93 14.06
N ASP A 20 8.34 0.32 14.35
CA ASP A 20 7.39 1.37 14.77
C ASP A 20 6.36 1.72 13.68
N GLY A 21 6.68 1.43 12.43
CA GLY A 21 5.82 1.72 11.28
C GLY A 21 5.67 3.20 10.97
N ILE A 22 5.03 3.48 9.84
CA ILE A 22 4.80 4.85 9.35
C ILE A 22 3.32 5.06 9.13
N TYR A 23 2.71 5.94 9.93
CA TYR A 23 1.30 6.29 9.75
C TYR A 23 1.05 7.03 8.43
N SER A 24 0.05 6.56 7.68
CA SER A 24 -0.52 7.22 6.50
C SER A 24 -2.04 7.04 6.49
N ASN A 25 -2.73 7.98 5.86
CA ASN A 25 -4.19 7.99 5.72
C ASN A 25 -4.67 8.23 4.28
N LEU A 26 -3.73 8.23 3.34
CA LEU A 26 -3.96 8.34 1.90
C LEU A 26 -2.89 7.53 1.18
N ALA A 27 -3.28 6.78 0.17
CA ALA A 27 -2.37 6.17 -0.79
C ALA A 27 -2.71 6.68 -2.19
N ILE A 28 -1.71 7.13 -2.93
CA ILE A 28 -1.83 7.44 -4.37
C ILE A 28 -1.03 6.41 -5.13
N ILE A 29 -1.67 5.80 -6.13
CA ILE A 29 -1.04 4.79 -6.99
C ILE A 29 -0.97 5.36 -8.39
N SER A 30 0.23 5.39 -8.96
CA SER A 30 0.46 5.63 -10.38
C SER A 30 1.27 4.46 -10.95
N HIS A 31 1.24 4.28 -12.26
CA HIS A 31 1.95 3.17 -12.87
C HIS A 31 2.40 3.46 -14.30
N SER A 32 3.22 2.56 -14.81
CA SER A 32 3.63 2.42 -16.20
C SER A 32 3.64 0.93 -16.55
N ASN A 33 4.01 0.58 -17.78
CA ASN A 33 4.18 -0.82 -18.17
C ASN A 33 5.25 -1.55 -17.35
N SER A 34 6.21 -0.84 -16.77
CA SER A 34 7.36 -1.44 -16.07
C SER A 34 7.23 -1.40 -14.55
N GLU A 35 6.53 -0.41 -14.00
CA GLU A 35 6.53 -0.13 -12.56
C GLU A 35 5.19 0.43 -12.08
N PHE A 36 4.82 0.05 -10.86
CA PHE A 36 3.82 0.69 -10.02
C PHE A 36 4.53 1.50 -8.95
N VAL A 37 4.06 2.72 -8.73
CA VAL A 37 4.54 3.63 -7.67
C VAL A 37 3.39 3.86 -6.70
N ILE A 38 3.62 3.52 -5.44
CA ILE A 38 2.64 3.66 -4.36
C ILE A 38 3.18 4.69 -3.36
N ASP A 39 2.54 5.86 -3.31
CA ASP A 39 2.85 6.92 -2.37
C ASP A 39 1.90 6.89 -1.17
N PHE A 40 2.45 6.60 0.01
CA PHE A 40 1.74 6.68 1.28
C PHE A 40 1.90 8.09 1.85
N ILE A 41 0.78 8.79 1.99
CA ILE A 41 0.72 10.21 2.32
C ILE A 41 0.04 10.41 3.67
N LYS A 42 0.56 11.36 4.46
CA LYS A 42 -0.08 11.84 5.68
C LYS A 42 -0.68 13.22 5.43
N VAL A 43 -2.00 13.30 5.54
CA VAL A 43 -2.78 14.54 5.51
C VAL A 43 -3.25 14.84 6.92
N MET A 44 -2.93 16.04 7.42
CA MET A 44 -3.33 16.50 8.76
C MET A 44 -4.29 17.69 8.65
N PRO A 45 -5.39 17.74 9.43
CA PRO A 45 -6.25 18.91 9.49
C PRO A 45 -5.47 20.17 9.85
N GLY A 46 -5.76 21.29 9.18
CA GLY A 46 -5.10 22.58 9.44
C GLY A 46 -3.67 22.70 8.90
N VAL A 47 -3.12 21.67 8.26
CA VAL A 47 -1.80 21.73 7.60
C VAL A 47 -2.01 21.82 6.08
N PRO A 48 -1.55 22.91 5.42
CA PRO A 48 -1.86 23.15 4.01
C PRO A 48 -1.09 22.24 3.04
N LYS A 49 -0.11 21.47 3.53
CA LYS A 49 0.74 20.60 2.71
C LYS A 49 0.69 19.17 3.23
N ALA A 50 0.22 18.26 2.38
CA ALA A 50 0.39 16.83 2.59
C ALA A 50 1.86 16.45 2.43
N LYS A 51 2.33 15.45 3.18
CA LYS A 51 3.70 14.93 3.07
C LYS A 51 3.66 13.46 2.66
N VAL A 52 4.41 13.10 1.63
CA VAL A 52 4.73 11.70 1.33
C VAL A 52 5.58 11.18 2.48
N LYS A 53 5.16 10.06 3.05
CA LYS A 53 5.77 9.42 4.22
C LYS A 53 6.56 8.18 3.83
N SER A 54 6.12 7.47 2.79
CA SER A 54 6.85 6.38 2.16
C SER A 54 6.46 6.29 0.69
N ARG A 55 7.38 5.83 -0.15
CA ARG A 55 7.16 5.50 -1.56
C ARG A 55 7.67 4.10 -1.81
N ILE A 56 6.82 3.24 -2.32
CA ILE A 56 7.17 1.87 -2.71
C ILE A 56 7.05 1.74 -4.22
N LEU A 57 8.09 1.21 -4.85
CA LEU A 57 8.11 0.87 -6.27
C LEU A 57 7.99 -0.64 -6.40
N MET A 58 7.11 -1.09 -7.29
CA MET A 58 6.83 -2.51 -7.49
C MET A 58 6.76 -2.83 -8.98
N THR A 59 7.16 -4.03 -9.37
CA THR A 59 6.82 -4.53 -10.70
C THR A 59 5.31 -4.86 -10.77
N PRO A 60 4.69 -4.82 -11.97
CA PRO A 60 3.26 -5.12 -12.13
C PRO A 60 2.83 -6.46 -11.51
N GLU A 61 3.66 -7.49 -11.63
CA GLU A 61 3.38 -8.81 -11.05
C GLU A 61 3.28 -8.78 -9.53
N HIS A 62 4.19 -8.04 -8.86
CA HIS A 62 4.20 -7.94 -7.42
C HIS A 62 3.09 -7.03 -6.90
N ALA A 63 2.75 -5.96 -7.64
CA ALA A 63 1.58 -5.13 -7.33
C ALA A 63 0.29 -5.96 -7.37
N LYS A 64 0.13 -6.84 -8.38
CA LYS A 64 -1.02 -7.74 -8.47
C LYS A 64 -1.06 -8.75 -7.32
N ARG A 65 0.09 -9.31 -6.92
CA ARG A 65 0.18 -10.21 -5.74
C ARG A 65 -0.20 -9.47 -4.46
N LEU A 66 0.25 -8.23 -4.29
CA LEU A 66 -0.11 -7.39 -3.15
C LEU A 66 -1.61 -7.13 -3.09
N LEU A 67 -2.25 -6.79 -4.21
CA LEU A 67 -3.70 -6.57 -4.27
C LEU A 67 -4.48 -7.78 -3.76
N HIS A 68 -4.17 -8.98 -4.27
CA HIS A 68 -4.87 -10.20 -3.85
C HIS A 68 -4.64 -10.50 -2.37
N ALA A 69 -3.39 -10.41 -1.90
CA ALA A 69 -3.08 -10.64 -0.49
C ALA A 69 -3.78 -9.61 0.42
N LEU A 70 -3.84 -8.34 0.01
CA LEU A 70 -4.50 -7.28 0.77
C LEU A 70 -6.01 -7.52 0.84
N GLN A 71 -6.65 -7.86 -0.29
CA GLN A 71 -8.08 -8.18 -0.34
C GLN A 71 -8.41 -9.34 0.60
N ASP A 72 -7.67 -10.46 0.49
CA ASP A 72 -7.88 -11.63 1.34
C ASP A 72 -7.77 -11.30 2.84
N ASN A 73 -6.83 -10.43 3.21
CA ASN A 73 -6.63 -10.04 4.61
C ASN A 73 -7.72 -9.07 5.10
N ILE A 74 -8.21 -8.18 4.25
CA ILE A 74 -9.35 -7.31 4.56
C ILE A 74 -10.60 -8.18 4.77
N ASP A 75 -10.89 -9.10 3.87
CA ASP A 75 -12.07 -9.98 3.99
C ASP A 75 -12.03 -10.80 5.29
N LYS A 76 -10.85 -11.35 5.63
CA LYS A 76 -10.62 -12.05 6.90
C LYS A 76 -10.82 -11.14 8.10
N PHE A 77 -10.36 -9.89 8.04
CA PHE A 77 -10.58 -8.93 9.11
C PHE A 77 -12.07 -8.62 9.29
N GLU A 78 -12.76 -8.29 8.20
CA GLU A 78 -14.19 -7.94 8.23
C GLU A 78 -15.07 -9.08 8.71
N SER A 79 -14.74 -10.32 8.37
CA SER A 79 -15.46 -11.50 8.86
C SER A 79 -15.43 -11.65 10.39
N LYS A 80 -14.41 -11.07 11.06
CA LYS A 80 -14.21 -11.16 12.51
C LYS A 80 -14.61 -9.90 13.26
N MET A 81 -14.33 -8.74 12.68
CA MET A 81 -14.46 -7.43 13.34
C MET A 81 -15.68 -6.63 12.82
N GLY A 82 -16.37 -7.14 11.80
CA GLY A 82 -17.43 -6.44 11.10
C GLY A 82 -16.91 -5.63 9.91
N LYS A 83 -17.84 -5.21 9.04
CA LYS A 83 -17.49 -4.48 7.81
C LYS A 83 -16.83 -3.14 8.12
N ILE A 84 -15.76 -2.85 7.38
CA ILE A 84 -15.18 -1.53 7.29
C ILE A 84 -16.24 -0.65 6.63
N LYS A 85 -16.52 0.50 7.24
CA LYS A 85 -17.43 1.47 6.62
C LYS A 85 -16.70 2.06 5.44
N ASP A 86 -17.22 1.83 4.24
CA ASP A 86 -16.70 2.50 3.05
C ASP A 86 -16.78 4.02 3.26
N PRO A 87 -15.64 4.73 3.32
CA PRO A 87 -15.67 6.14 3.04
C PRO A 87 -16.07 6.21 1.56
N GLY A 88 -17.32 6.63 1.28
CA GLY A 88 -17.89 6.62 -0.07
C GLY A 88 -16.97 7.19 -1.16
N PRO A 89 -17.32 7.01 -2.45
CA PRO A 89 -16.41 7.19 -3.58
C PRO A 89 -15.71 8.55 -3.49
N THR A 90 -14.43 8.53 -3.09
CA THR A 90 -13.57 9.70 -2.95
C THR A 90 -14.22 10.88 -2.21
N GLY A 91 -14.00 10.98 -0.89
CA GLY A 91 -13.97 12.29 -0.24
C GLY A 91 -12.93 13.15 -0.96
N GLY A 92 -13.37 13.91 -1.97
CA GLY A 92 -12.55 14.52 -3.00
C GLY A 92 -11.44 15.37 -2.41
N ILE A 93 -10.25 14.78 -2.31
CA ILE A 93 -9.04 15.58 -2.29
C ILE A 93 -8.90 16.08 -3.73
N PRO A 94 -8.96 17.40 -4.00
CA PRO A 94 -8.83 17.93 -5.34
C PRO A 94 -7.50 17.46 -5.92
N MET A 95 -7.56 16.57 -6.91
CA MET A 95 -6.40 16.04 -7.64
C MET A 95 -5.88 17.09 -8.62
N ASN A 96 -5.45 18.25 -8.11
CA ASN A 96 -4.70 19.24 -8.87
C ASN A 96 -3.23 19.24 -8.40
N PHE A 97 -2.63 18.05 -8.35
CA PHE A 97 -1.18 17.92 -8.17
C PHE A 97 -0.51 18.16 -9.52
N GLY A 98 -0.01 19.39 -9.71
CA GLY A 98 0.63 19.85 -10.95
C GLY A 98 1.97 19.18 -11.26
N GLY A 99 1.92 17.93 -11.69
CA GLY A 99 2.99 17.21 -12.39
C GLY A 99 2.46 16.66 -13.72
N PRO A 100 3.34 16.27 -14.67
CA PRO A 100 2.90 15.73 -15.94
C PRO A 100 1.98 14.53 -15.69
N THR A 101 0.86 14.51 -16.39
CA THR A 101 -0.12 13.43 -16.45
C THR A 101 0.63 12.11 -16.67
N ALA A 102 0.83 11.34 -15.61
CA ALA A 102 1.11 9.93 -15.76
C ALA A 102 -0.18 9.33 -16.29
N GLU A 103 -0.12 8.78 -17.50
CA GLU A 103 -1.27 8.20 -18.19
C GLU A 103 -1.93 7.12 -17.34
N ALA A 104 -3.25 7.04 -17.47
CA ALA A 104 -4.19 6.31 -16.63
C ALA A 104 -4.01 4.79 -16.63
#